data_AF-A0A920NM60-F1
#
_entry.id   AF-A0A920NM60-F1
#
_cell.length_a   1.000
_cell.length_b   1.000
_cell.length_c   1.000
_cell.angle_alpha   90.00
_cell.angle_beta   90.00
_cell.angle_gamma   90.00
#
_symmetry.space_group_name_H-M   'P 1'
#
loop_
_entity.id
_entity.type
_entity.pdbx_description
1 polymer ?
#
loop_
_entity_poly.entity_id
_entity_poly.type
_entity_poly.pdbx_seq_one_letter_code
_entity_poly.pdbx_strand_id
1 'polypeptide(L)' 'MNTVFSISPTLNYLERAYDVAKYGKIAENPFIIFTIPTINEPKFAPNGKHVLSATIQYAPYHLKVGSWNNNTKTQL' A
#
# COMPACT_ATOMS: atom_id res chain seq x y z
N MET A 1 8.12 -17.29 6.92
CA MET A 1 7.95 -16.10 6.04
C MET A 1 7.96 -14.89 6.97
N ASN A 2 9.14 -14.52 7.49
CA ASN A 2 9.26 -13.71 8.72
C ASN A 2 9.43 -12.21 8.43
N THR A 3 9.11 -11.79 7.21
CA THR A 3 9.33 -10.42 6.73
C THR A 3 8.05 -9.80 6.20
N VAL A 4 6.88 -10.31 6.62
CA VAL A 4 5.58 -9.73 6.27
C VAL A 4 5.16 -8.77 7.37
N PHE A 5 4.91 -7.53 6.98
CA PHE A 5 4.48 -6.45 7.85
C PHE A 5 3.16 -5.88 7.33
N SER A 6 2.40 -5.24 8.23
CA SER A 6 1.21 -4.50 7.82
C SER A 6 1.05 -3.21 8.59
N ILE A 7 0.46 -2.21 7.94
CA ILE A 7 -0.01 -0.96 8.54
C ILE A 7 -1.53 -1.06 8.63
N SER A 8 -2.00 -1.65 9.73
CA SER A 8 -3.42 -1.85 10.03
C SER A 8 -3.71 -1.75 11.53
N PRO A 9 -3.60 -0.55 12.13
CA PRO A 9 -3.63 -0.40 13.59
C PRO A 9 -4.91 -0.93 14.26
N THR A 10 -6.06 -0.85 13.59
CA THR A 10 -7.36 -1.30 14.12
C THR A 10 -8.27 -1.78 12.99
N LEU A 11 -9.33 -2.52 13.33
CA LEU A 11 -10.38 -2.86 12.37
C LEU A 11 -11.03 -1.60 11.77
N ASN A 12 -11.34 -0.60 12.60
CA ASN A 12 -11.89 0.68 12.16
C ASN A 12 -10.96 1.43 11.17
N TYR A 13 -9.65 1.19 11.22
CA TYR A 13 -8.71 1.73 10.23
C TYR A 13 -8.93 1.08 8.87
N LEU A 14 -9.03 -0.26 8.84
CA LEU A 14 -9.30 -1.04 7.63
C LEU A 14 -10.66 -0.68 7.02
N GLU A 15 -11.71 -0.60 7.85
CA GLU A 15 -13.06 -0.25 7.40
C GLU A 15 -13.11 1.15 6.79
N ARG A 16 -12.45 2.13 7.41
CA ARG A 16 -12.37 3.49 6.84
C ARG A 16 -11.64 3.53 5.50
N ALA A 17 -10.53 2.80 5.37
CA ALA A 17 -9.81 2.71 4.10
C ALA A 17 -10.66 2.04 3.00
N TYR A 18 -11.46 1.04 3.35
CA TYR A 18 -12.42 0.42 2.43
C TYR A 18 -13.56 1.36 2.04
N ASP A 19 -14.19 2.02 3.01
CA ASP A 19 -15.39 2.82 2.79
C ASP A 19 -15.11 4.00 1.84
N VAL A 20 -13.97 4.68 2.00
CA VAL A 20 -13.57 5.75 1.06
C VAL A 20 -13.32 5.22 -0.36
N ALA A 21 -12.69 4.05 -0.49
CA ALA A 21 -12.45 3.41 -1.79
C ALA A 21 -13.74 2.98 -2.48
N LYS A 22 -14.74 2.50 -1.73
CA LYS A 22 -16.10 2.21 -2.24
C LYS A 22 -16.73 3.43 -2.90
N TYR A 23 -16.45 4.64 -2.41
CA TYR A 23 -16.94 5.89 -2.99
C TYR A 23 -15.99 6.51 -4.03
N GLY A 24 -15.03 5.74 -4.55
CA GLY A 24 -14.12 6.17 -5.62
C GLY A 24 -13.01 7.12 -5.13
N LYS A 25 -12.74 7.20 -3.83
CA LYS A 25 -11.69 8.06 -3.26
C LYS A 25 -10.49 7.24 -2.82
N ILE A 26 -9.30 7.84 -2.86
CA ILE A 26 -8.09 7.26 -2.30
C ILE A 26 -8.09 7.53 -0.79
N ALA A 27 -7.75 6.52 0.01
CA ALA A 27 -7.70 6.65 1.45
C ALA A 27 -6.49 7.49 1.89
N GLU A 28 -6.71 8.48 2.76
CA GLU A 28 -5.61 9.23 3.41
C GLU A 28 -4.74 8.33 4.29
N ASN A 29 -5.34 7.27 4.83
CA ASN A 29 -4.71 6.29 5.69
C ASN A 29 -4.90 4.89 5.06
N PRO A 30 -4.10 4.51 4.05
CA PRO A 30 -4.27 3.25 3.33
C PRO A 30 -3.88 2.05 4.19
N PHE A 31 -4.54 0.92 3.94
CA PHE A 31 -4.07 -0.37 4.44
C PHE A 31 -2.93 -0.86 3.55
N ILE A 32 -1.77 -1.10 4.16
CA ILE A 32 -0.57 -1.55 3.45
C ILE A 32 -0.12 -2.87 4.03
N ILE A 33 0.12 -3.85 3.16
CA ILE A 33 0.89 -5.06 3.47
C ILE A 33 2.20 -4.95 2.70
N PHE A 34 3.33 -5.19 3.36
CA PHE A 34 4.61 -5.14 2.69
C PHE A 34 5.59 -6.20 3.18
N THR A 35 6.60 -6.45 2.35
CA THR A 35 7.70 -7.35 2.65
C THR A 35 9.05 -6.71 2.38
N ILE A 36 10.05 -7.12 3.15
CA ILE A 36 11.45 -6.73 2.94
C ILE A 36 12.27 -8.01 2.68
N PRO A 37 12.31 -8.52 1.43
CA PRO A 37 12.95 -9.80 1.12
C PRO A 37 14.45 -9.81 1.38
N THR A 38 15.11 -8.65 1.30
CA THR A 38 16.54 -8.48 1.55
C THR A 38 16.99 -8.77 2.98
N ILE A 39 16.07 -8.88 3.95
CA ILE A 39 16.37 -9.36 5.30
C ILE A 39 16.81 -10.83 5.26
N ASN A 40 16.16 -11.65 4.41
CA ASN A 40 16.51 -13.05 4.25
C ASN A 40 17.53 -13.26 3.12
N GLU A 41 17.44 -12.47 2.05
CA GLU A 41 18.27 -12.59 0.85
C GLU A 41 18.97 -11.25 0.52
N PRO A 42 20.09 -10.92 1.20
CA PRO A 42 20.78 -9.63 1.02
C PRO A 42 21.21 -9.34 -0.42
N LYS A 43 21.42 -10.37 -1.25
CA LYS A 43 21.83 -10.26 -2.66
C LYS A 43 20.79 -9.61 -3.57
N PHE A 44 19.54 -9.44 -3.12
CA PHE A 44 18.49 -8.77 -3.90
C PHE A 44 18.63 -7.24 -3.94
N ALA A 45 19.54 -6.65 -3.16
CA ALA A 45 19.86 -5.23 -3.22
C ALA A 45 21.38 -4.99 -3.21
N PRO A 46 21.84 -3.82 -3.70
CA PRO A 46 23.21 -3.36 -3.45
C PRO A 46 23.52 -3.22 -1.96
N ASN A 47 24.81 -3.25 -1.60
CA ASN A 47 25.26 -3.09 -0.21
C ASN A 47 24.69 -1.82 0.44
N GLY A 48 24.17 -1.97 1.67
CA GLY A 48 23.56 -0.88 2.44
C GLY A 48 22.15 -0.48 1.98
N LYS A 49 21.53 -1.21 1.05
CA LYS A 49 20.17 -0.96 0.57
C LYS A 49 19.25 -2.14 0.84
N HIS A 50 17.95 -1.88 0.88
CA HIS A 50 16.91 -2.88 1.00
C HIS A 50 15.89 -2.74 -0.14
N VAL A 51 15.37 -3.86 -0.62
CA VAL A 51 14.16 -3.89 -1.44
C VAL A 51 12.96 -3.99 -0.49
N LEU A 52 11.95 -3.14 -0.72
CA LEU A 52 10.64 -3.23 -0.08
C LEU A 52 9.59 -3.43 -1.17
N SER A 53 8.74 -4.44 -1.00
CA SER A 53 7.60 -4.71 -1.87
C SER A 53 6.32 -4.50 -1.07
N ALA A 54 5.52 -3.50 -1.44
CA ALA A 54 4.28 -3.15 -0.77
C ALA A 54 3.08 -3.37 -1.69
N THR A 55 1.96 -3.72 -1.07
CA THR A 55 0.64 -3.77 -1.69
C THR A 55 -0.30 -2.92 -0.85
N ILE A 56 -0.92 -1.94 -1.50
CA ILE A 56 -2.00 -1.15 -0.91
C ILE A 56 -3.30 -1.87 -1.19
N GLN A 57 -4.04 -2.19 -0.14
CA GLN A 57 -5.36 -2.76 -0.28
C GLN A 57 -6.41 -1.68 -0.02
N TYR A 58 -7.34 -1.63 -0.99
CA TYR A 58 -8.35 -0.61 -1.27
C TYR A 58 -7.84 0.64 -2.01
N ALA A 59 -7.45 0.43 -3.27
CA ALA A 59 -7.47 1.49 -4.28
C ALA A 59 -8.80 1.40 -5.08
N PRO A 60 -9.51 2.51 -5.30
CA PRO A 60 -10.75 2.49 -6.08
C PRO A 60 -10.49 2.14 -7.55
N TYR A 61 -11.29 1.24 -8.14
CA TYR A 61 -11.14 0.92 -9.57
C TYR A 61 -11.46 2.13 -10.46
N HIS A 62 -12.57 2.81 -10.16
CA HIS A 62 -12.93 4.09 -10.77
C HIS A 62 -12.81 5.22 -9.75
N LEU A 63 -12.05 6.25 -10.08
CA LEU A 63 -11.99 7.46 -9.27
C LEU A 63 -13.32 8.21 -9.34
N LYS A 64 -13.76 8.77 -8.21
CA LYS A 64 -14.96 9.61 -8.14
C LYS A 64 -14.82 10.86 -9.02
N VAL A 65 -13.60 11.38 -9.13
CA VAL A 65 -13.26 12.55 -9.92
C VAL A 65 -12.05 12.20 -10.79
N GLY A 66 -12.21 12.33 -12.11
CA GLY A 66 -11.15 12.07 -13.07
C GLY A 66 -10.91 10.58 -13.34
N SER A 67 -9.72 10.29 -13.86
CA SER A 67 -9.27 8.94 -14.21
C SER A 67 -7.85 8.71 -13.70
N TRP A 68 -7.48 7.44 -13.55
CA TRP A 68 -6.13 7.07 -13.16
C TRP A 68 -5.10 7.60 -14.17
N ASN A 69 -4.21 8.44 -13.68
CA ASN A 69 -3.10 9.04 -14.39
C ASN A 69 -1.87 9.16 -13.47
N ASN A 70 -0.76 9.70 -13.98
CA ASN A 70 0.48 9.78 -13.21
C ASN A 70 0.37 10.63 -11.93
N ASN A 71 -0.45 11.69 -11.92
CA ASN A 71 -0.65 12.52 -10.73
C ASN A 71 -1.47 11.78 -9.67
N THR A 72 -2.45 10.98 -10.08
CA THR A 72 -3.24 10.19 -9.11
C THR A 72 -2.45 9.01 -8.54
N LYS A 73 -1.44 8.51 -9.27
CA LYS A 73 -0.53 7.46 -8.78
C LYS A 73 0.33 7.93 -7.60
N THR A 74 0.68 9.22 -7.54
CA THR A 74 1.49 9.76 -6.43
C THR A 74 0.67 9.97 -5.15
N GLN A 75 -0.63 9.71 -5.19
CA GLN A 75 -1.54 9.81 -4.04
C GLN A 75 -1.72 8.47 -3.32
N LEU A 76 -1.13 7.39 -3.85
CA LEU A 76 -1.02 6.07 -3.23
C LEU A 76 0.34 5.95 -2.52
#